data_AF-A0A957V6F3-F1
#
_entry.id   AF-A0A957V6F3-F1
#
_cell.length_a   1.000
_cell.length_b   1.000
_cell.length_c   1.000
_cell.angle_alpha   90.00
_cell.angle_beta   90.00
_cell.angle_gamma   90.00
#
_symmetry.space_group_name_H-M   'P 1'
#
loop_
_entity.id
_entity.type
_entity.pdbx_description
1 polymer ?
#
loop_
_entity_poly.entity_id
_entity_poly.type
_entity_poly.pdbx_seq_one_letter_code
_entity_poly.pdbx_strand_id
1 'polypeptide(L)'
;MRLHYASLLFFAMLLAACTPAQPPREAPPSAVTADSTAGAGEATAAPEETQPAATESVAVELPTPTPAPPVEAIATLAPDAVQLRLEPAYQGFELPVFFTDAGDGSGRHFVVEKTGKIWVIDGGQIVPEPFLDLSAKITARGNEQGLLGMAFAPDYATSGHLFVNYSDTAGATTVERYTVAADDANRADPDSAFVVLNVPQPAPNHNAGMLDFGPDGYLYVPLGDGGAANDRFGNG
;
A
#
# COMPACT_ATOMS: atom_id res chain seq x y z
N MET A 1 -71.40 -10.49 -28.91
CA MET A 1 -71.27 -9.59 -30.07
C MET A 1 -69.80 -9.16 -30.12
N ARG A 2 -69.06 -9.65 -31.14
CA ARG A 2 -67.76 -9.21 -31.73
C ARG A 2 -66.67 -8.66 -30.78
N LEU A 3 -65.62 -9.45 -30.47
CA LEU A 3 -64.29 -9.52 -31.13
C LEU A 3 -63.62 -8.15 -31.36
N HIS A 4 -62.37 -7.98 -30.88
CA HIS A 4 -61.20 -7.58 -31.68
C HIS A 4 -59.88 -8.00 -30.97
N TYR A 5 -59.16 -8.89 -31.65
CA TYR A 5 -57.74 -9.19 -31.51
C TYR A 5 -56.89 -8.07 -32.16
N ALA A 6 -55.69 -7.83 -31.65
CA ALA A 6 -54.54 -7.30 -32.40
C ALA A 6 -53.25 -7.78 -31.67
N SER A 7 -52.58 -8.85 -32.10
CA SER A 7 -51.51 -8.92 -33.12
C SER A 7 -50.47 -7.79 -32.98
N LEU A 8 -49.32 -8.10 -32.37
CA LEU A 8 -48.03 -8.48 -33.00
C LEU A 8 -47.32 -7.31 -33.70
N LEU A 9 -46.13 -6.95 -33.20
CA LEU A 9 -44.93 -6.70 -34.02
C LEU A 9 -43.67 -6.66 -33.15
N PHE A 10 -42.90 -7.74 -33.27
CA PHE A 10 -41.48 -7.82 -32.91
C PHE A 10 -40.70 -6.84 -33.79
N PHE A 11 -39.89 -5.96 -33.20
CA PHE A 11 -38.87 -5.22 -33.92
C PHE A 11 -37.52 -5.48 -33.26
N ALA A 12 -36.76 -6.43 -33.83
CA ALA A 12 -35.37 -6.64 -33.51
C ALA A 12 -34.55 -5.58 -34.25
N MET A 13 -33.96 -4.64 -33.52
CA MET A 13 -33.05 -3.63 -34.07
C MET A 13 -31.61 -4.07 -33.76
N LEU A 14 -30.95 -4.60 -34.79
CA LEU A 14 -29.55 -4.97 -34.79
C LEU A 14 -28.71 -3.70 -34.99
N LEU A 15 -28.09 -3.19 -33.93
CA LEU A 15 -27.14 -2.08 -34.02
C LEU A 15 -25.74 -2.62 -34.32
N ALA A 16 -25.28 -2.40 -35.55
CA ALA A 16 -23.90 -2.59 -35.96
C ALA A 16 -23.04 -1.49 -35.30
N ALA A 17 -22.11 -1.89 -34.43
CA ALA A 17 -21.11 -0.97 -33.88
C ALA A 17 -20.01 -0.73 -34.92
N CYS A 18 -19.85 0.53 -35.35
CA CYS A 18 -18.69 0.98 -36.10
C CYS A 18 -17.49 1.12 -35.16
N THR A 19 -16.44 0.33 -35.40
CA THR A 19 -15.14 0.46 -34.74
C THR A 19 -14.40 1.69 -35.28
N PRO A 20 -13.94 2.65 -34.45
CA PRO A 20 -13.04 3.69 -34.92
C PRO A 20 -11.63 3.12 -35.13
N ALA A 21 -10.98 3.52 -36.24
CA ALA A 21 -9.61 3.16 -36.57
C ALA A 21 -8.62 3.84 -35.61
N GLN A 22 -7.67 3.06 -35.09
CA GLN A 22 -6.59 3.53 -34.21
C GLN A 22 -5.53 4.30 -35.03
N PRO A 23 -5.00 5.45 -34.55
CA PRO A 23 -3.88 6.12 -35.20
C PRO A 23 -2.57 5.32 -35.08
N PRO A 24 -1.58 5.56 -35.96
CA PRO A 24 -0.34 4.79 -35.97
C PRO A 24 0.49 5.01 -34.69
N ARG A 25 1.04 3.91 -34.18
CA ARG A 25 1.90 3.85 -32.99
C ARG A 25 3.26 4.48 -33.31
N GLU A 26 3.64 5.50 -32.56
CA GLU A 26 4.97 6.11 -32.59
C GLU A 26 6.00 5.14 -32.00
N ALA A 27 7.16 5.01 -32.64
CA ALA A 27 8.23 4.10 -32.21
C ALA A 27 9.04 4.71 -31.04
N PRO A 28 9.49 3.90 -30.06
CA PRO A 28 10.33 4.40 -28.98
C PRO A 28 11.75 4.74 -29.47
N PRO A 29 12.43 5.74 -28.88
CA PRO A 29 13.80 6.09 -29.24
C PRO A 29 14.80 5.00 -28.82
N SER A 30 15.80 4.79 -29.68
CA SER A 30 16.87 3.81 -29.50
C SER A 30 17.77 4.12 -28.30
N ALA A 31 18.14 3.07 -27.57
CA ALA A 31 19.07 3.11 -26.45
C ALA A 31 20.48 3.56 -26.89
N VAL A 32 21.08 4.44 -26.07
CA VAL A 32 22.47 4.88 -26.21
C VAL A 32 23.39 3.80 -25.65
N THR A 33 24.25 3.23 -26.49
CA THR A 33 25.37 2.37 -26.10
C THR A 33 26.54 3.23 -25.61
N ALA A 34 27.00 3.02 -24.37
CA ALA A 34 28.27 3.58 -23.90
C ALA A 34 29.42 2.68 -24.37
N ASP A 35 30.30 3.27 -25.17
CA ASP A 35 31.53 2.67 -25.69
C ASP A 35 32.64 2.76 -24.64
N SER A 36 33.37 1.66 -24.44
CA SER A 36 34.51 1.54 -23.55
C SER A 36 35.77 1.52 -24.40
N THR A 37 36.50 2.64 -24.44
CA THR A 37 37.83 2.69 -25.04
C THR A 37 38.92 2.79 -23.96
N ALA A 38 39.70 1.72 -23.85
CA ALA A 38 40.99 1.68 -23.17
C ALA A 38 42.06 2.30 -24.08
N GLY A 39 42.81 3.26 -23.56
CA GLY A 39 43.95 3.88 -24.23
C GLY A 39 45.20 3.75 -23.37
N ALA A 40 46.20 3.04 -23.91
CA ALA A 40 47.54 2.89 -23.35
C ALA A 40 48.30 4.23 -23.30
N GLY A 41 49.15 4.39 -22.28
CA GLY A 41 50.05 5.54 -22.13
C GLY A 41 51.35 5.11 -21.46
N GLU A 42 52.44 5.47 -22.13
CA GLU A 42 53.80 4.94 -22.07
C GLU A 42 54.67 5.59 -20.96
N ALA A 43 55.81 4.96 -20.70
CA ALA A 43 56.72 5.28 -19.60
C ALA A 43 57.67 6.47 -19.84
N THR A 44 58.15 7.02 -18.71
CA THR A 44 59.48 7.65 -18.49
C THR A 44 59.66 9.15 -18.76
N ALA A 45 59.84 9.92 -17.69
CA ALA A 45 61.05 10.72 -17.41
C ALA A 45 60.93 11.41 -16.03
N ALA A 46 61.97 11.27 -15.21
CA ALA A 46 62.11 11.91 -13.90
C ALA A 46 62.61 13.36 -14.04
N PRO A 47 62.30 14.24 -13.08
CA PRO A 47 63.23 15.28 -12.69
C PRO A 47 63.58 15.26 -11.18
N GLU A 48 64.85 15.54 -10.96
CA GLU A 48 65.59 15.94 -9.75
C GLU A 48 64.82 16.24 -8.44
N GLU A 49 65.30 15.57 -7.39
CA GLU A 49 65.08 15.89 -5.98
C GLU A 49 65.50 17.34 -5.66
N THR A 50 64.56 18.11 -5.12
CA THR A 50 64.88 19.23 -4.24
C THR A 50 64.39 18.85 -2.85
N GLN A 51 65.31 18.70 -1.90
CA GLN A 51 65.03 18.34 -0.52
C GLN A 51 64.51 19.56 0.27
N PRO A 52 63.31 19.54 0.88
CA PRO A 52 62.94 20.47 1.92
C PRO A 52 63.14 19.86 3.31
N ALA A 53 63.55 20.76 4.21
CA ALA A 53 63.77 20.67 5.65
C ALA A 53 63.10 19.52 6.43
N ALA A 54 63.87 18.97 7.39
CA ALA A 54 63.40 18.06 8.42
C ALA A 54 62.24 18.67 9.22
N THR A 55 61.06 18.05 9.13
CA THR A 55 59.92 18.33 10.00
C THR A 55 60.06 17.48 11.26
N GLU A 56 60.19 18.12 12.42
CA GLU A 56 60.12 17.46 13.71
C GLU A 56 58.73 16.82 13.90
N SER A 57 58.72 15.52 14.19
CA SER A 57 57.52 14.76 14.53
C SER A 57 57.15 15.05 15.99
N VAL A 58 56.05 15.79 16.19
CA VAL A 58 55.38 15.84 17.49
C VAL A 58 54.42 14.65 17.54
N ALA A 59 54.69 13.71 18.45
CA ALA A 59 53.77 12.60 18.71
C ALA A 59 52.49 13.14 19.36
N VAL A 60 51.36 13.00 18.68
CA VAL A 60 50.03 13.24 19.26
C VAL A 60 49.63 11.97 20.00
N GLU A 61 49.64 12.02 21.32
CA GLU A 61 49.16 10.91 22.15
C GLU A 61 47.63 10.84 22.04
N LEU A 62 47.13 9.75 21.46
CA LEU A 62 45.69 9.50 21.33
C LEU A 62 45.10 9.26 22.73
N PRO A 63 43.97 9.88 23.08
CA PRO A 63 43.34 9.64 24.38
C PRO A 63 42.97 8.16 24.51
N THR A 64 43.31 7.57 25.65
CA THR A 64 42.96 6.19 25.99
C THR A 64 41.43 6.05 26.01
N PRO A 65 40.84 5.07 25.29
CA PRO A 65 39.40 4.92 25.28
C PRO A 65 38.89 4.59 26.68
N THR A 66 37.90 5.36 27.14
CA THR A 66 37.17 5.08 28.39
C THR A 66 36.56 3.68 28.31
N PRO A 67 36.74 2.82 29.33
CA PRO A 67 36.16 1.48 29.33
C PRO A 67 34.64 1.58 29.25
N ALA A 68 34.04 0.83 28.32
CA ALA A 68 32.60 0.72 28.20
C ALA A 68 32.01 0.12 29.49
N PRO A 69 30.83 0.60 29.95
CA PRO A 69 30.15 -0.02 31.08
C PRO A 69 29.82 -1.49 30.78
N PRO A 70 29.69 -2.35 31.81
CA PRO A 70 29.28 -3.74 31.62
C PRO A 70 27.92 -3.79 30.93
N VAL A 71 27.86 -4.47 29.78
CA VAL A 71 26.58 -4.75 29.11
C VAL A 71 25.83 -5.76 29.99
N GLU A 72 24.67 -5.38 30.53
CA GLU A 72 23.83 -6.31 31.28
C GLU A 72 23.47 -7.51 30.39
N ALA A 73 23.54 -8.71 30.96
CA ALA A 73 23.21 -9.93 30.24
C ALA A 73 21.73 -9.88 29.83
N ILE A 74 21.49 -9.84 28.53
CA ILE A 74 20.15 -9.95 27.96
C ILE A 74 19.63 -11.33 28.35
N ALA A 75 18.46 -11.40 29.01
CA ALA A 75 17.87 -12.68 29.40
C ALA A 75 17.69 -13.56 28.15
N THR A 76 18.37 -14.71 28.11
CA THR A 76 18.17 -15.70 27.06
C THR A 76 16.77 -16.27 27.21
N LEU A 77 15.87 -15.93 26.28
CA LEU A 77 14.55 -16.54 26.21
C LEU A 77 14.75 -18.03 25.87
N ALA A 78 14.34 -18.92 26.77
CA ALA A 78 14.24 -20.35 26.49
C ALA A 78 12.88 -20.61 25.80
N PRO A 79 12.82 -20.84 24.48
CA PRO A 79 11.56 -20.91 23.75
C PRO A 79 10.62 -22.00 24.30
N ASP A 80 11.20 -23.13 24.74
CA ASP A 80 10.48 -24.27 25.30
C ASP A 80 9.81 -23.96 26.66
N ALA A 81 10.21 -22.88 27.33
CA ALA A 81 9.60 -22.41 28.57
C ALA A 81 8.38 -21.51 28.33
N VAL A 82 8.14 -21.05 27.10
CA VAL A 82 7.00 -20.19 26.74
C VAL A 82 5.84 -21.06 26.25
N GLN A 83 4.74 -21.05 27.00
CA GLN A 83 3.50 -21.68 26.56
C GLN A 83 2.59 -20.63 25.92
N LEU A 84 2.24 -20.83 24.65
CA LEU A 84 1.31 -19.98 23.92
C LEU A 84 -0.04 -20.70 23.80
N ARG A 85 -1.12 -19.94 23.98
CA ARG A 85 -2.49 -20.37 23.69
C ARG A 85 -3.19 -19.29 22.88
N LEU A 86 -4.03 -19.72 21.95
CA LEU A 86 -4.93 -18.85 21.23
C LEU A 86 -6.26 -18.78 21.98
N GLU A 87 -6.72 -17.57 22.25
CA GLU A 87 -8.06 -17.31 22.78
C GLU A 87 -8.79 -16.37 21.81
N PRO A 88 -10.06 -16.66 21.48
CA PRO A 88 -10.84 -15.73 20.67
C PRO A 88 -11.01 -14.40 21.41
N ALA A 89 -10.45 -13.32 20.85
CA ALA A 89 -10.63 -11.97 21.39
C ALA A 89 -12.00 -11.39 20.98
N TYR A 90 -12.35 -11.54 19.70
CA TYR A 90 -13.57 -11.03 19.09
C TYR A 90 -14.07 -12.02 18.03
N GLN A 91 -15.37 -12.02 17.76
CA GLN A 91 -16.02 -12.91 16.79
C GLN A 91 -17.13 -12.16 16.05
N GLY A 92 -17.59 -12.73 14.93
CA GLY A 92 -18.73 -12.20 14.17
C GLY A 92 -18.35 -11.37 12.94
N PHE A 93 -17.07 -11.25 12.61
CA PHE A 93 -16.60 -10.56 11.40
C PHE A 93 -16.74 -11.43 10.14
N GLU A 94 -17.03 -10.78 9.02
CA GLU A 94 -17.15 -11.35 7.69
C GLU A 94 -15.87 -11.10 6.88
N LEU A 95 -15.08 -12.15 6.67
CA LEU A 95 -13.83 -12.08 5.89
C LEU A 95 -12.89 -10.94 6.36
N PRO A 96 -12.50 -10.90 7.66
CA PRO A 96 -11.57 -9.89 8.15
C PRO A 96 -10.20 -10.06 7.47
N VAL A 97 -9.64 -8.96 6.99
CA VAL A 97 -8.34 -8.93 6.28
C VAL A 97 -7.28 -8.13 7.03
N PHE A 98 -7.68 -7.23 7.93
CA PHE A 98 -6.75 -6.39 8.68
C PHE A 98 -7.30 -6.00 10.05
N PHE A 99 -6.40 -5.87 11.03
CA PHE A 99 -6.68 -5.46 12.40
C PHE A 99 -5.62 -4.43 12.82
N THR A 100 -6.04 -3.26 13.29
CA THR A 100 -5.13 -2.17 13.68
C THR A 100 -5.71 -1.33 14.82
N ASP A 101 -4.91 -0.44 15.38
CA ASP A 101 -5.35 0.70 16.17
C ASP A 101 -5.07 2.02 15.44
N ALA A 102 -5.57 3.13 15.98
CA ALA A 102 -5.42 4.46 15.40
C ALA A 102 -4.21 5.27 15.90
N GLY A 103 -3.44 4.75 16.87
CA GLY A 103 -2.31 5.47 17.46
C GLY A 103 -2.69 6.76 18.21
N ASP A 104 -3.98 7.01 18.46
CA ASP A 104 -4.51 8.24 19.09
C ASP A 104 -4.61 8.14 20.63
N GLY A 105 -4.18 7.02 21.21
CA GLY A 105 -4.25 6.76 22.64
C GLY A 105 -5.64 6.39 23.15
N SER A 106 -6.65 6.26 22.28
CA SER A 106 -8.01 5.92 22.71
C SER A 106 -8.15 4.44 23.10
N GLY A 107 -7.22 3.59 22.64
CA GLY A 107 -7.31 2.13 22.81
C GLY A 107 -8.37 1.46 21.92
N ARG A 108 -8.84 2.15 20.88
CA ARG A 108 -9.78 1.57 19.91
C ARG A 108 -9.05 0.71 18.92
N HIS A 109 -9.70 -0.39 18.54
CA HIS A 109 -9.23 -1.25 17.47
C HIS A 109 -10.18 -1.21 16.28
N PHE A 110 -9.64 -1.44 15.10
CA PHE A 110 -10.36 -1.38 13.84
C PHE A 110 -10.18 -2.70 13.10
N VAL A 111 -11.29 -3.29 12.67
CA VAL A 111 -11.30 -4.53 11.88
C VAL A 111 -11.77 -4.20 10.48
N VAL A 112 -10.93 -4.48 9.50
CA VAL A 112 -11.23 -4.26 8.07
C VAL A 112 -11.76 -5.56 7.49
N GLU A 113 -12.95 -5.50 6.91
CA GLU A 113 -13.56 -6.62 6.21
C GLU A 113 -13.42 -6.45 4.71
N LYS A 114 -13.09 -7.56 4.03
CA LYS A 114 -12.98 -7.61 2.56
C LYS A 114 -14.24 -7.08 1.86
N THR A 115 -15.40 -7.25 2.49
CA THR A 115 -16.73 -6.83 1.99
C THR A 115 -16.98 -5.33 2.05
N GLY A 116 -16.03 -4.54 2.57
CA GLY A 116 -16.05 -3.07 2.47
C GLY A 116 -16.39 -2.35 3.76
N LYS A 117 -16.58 -3.08 4.86
CA LYS A 117 -16.86 -2.49 6.17
C LYS A 117 -15.61 -2.41 7.02
N ILE A 118 -15.52 -1.34 7.80
CA ILE A 118 -14.53 -1.19 8.86
C ILE A 118 -15.30 -1.12 10.17
N TRP A 119 -15.02 -2.02 11.10
CA TRP A 119 -15.67 -2.08 12.41
C TRP A 119 -14.78 -1.48 13.48
N VAL A 120 -15.38 -0.80 14.46
CA VAL A 120 -14.66 -0.33 15.65
C VAL A 120 -14.91 -1.30 16.81
N ILE A 121 -13.84 -1.59 17.56
CA ILE A 121 -13.92 -2.14 18.90
C ILE A 121 -13.50 -1.03 19.86
N ASP A 122 -14.39 -0.66 20.77
CA ASP A 122 -14.20 0.39 21.75
C ASP A 122 -14.56 -0.13 23.14
N GLY A 123 -13.69 0.11 24.14
CA GLY A 123 -13.85 -0.46 25.48
C GLY A 123 -13.98 -1.99 25.50
N GLY A 124 -13.42 -2.69 24.52
CA GLY A 124 -13.50 -4.15 24.38
C GLY A 124 -14.84 -4.66 23.83
N GLN A 125 -15.69 -3.80 23.27
CA GLN A 125 -16.96 -4.17 22.66
C GLN A 125 -17.00 -3.73 21.19
N ILE A 126 -17.60 -4.54 20.32
CA ILE A 126 -17.81 -4.15 18.91
C ILE A 126 -18.89 -3.07 18.87
N VAL A 127 -18.59 -1.94 18.24
CA VAL A 127 -19.55 -0.86 18.00
C VAL A 127 -20.59 -1.35 16.97
N PRO A 128 -21.90 -1.15 17.21
CA PRO A 128 -22.95 -1.72 16.36
C PRO A 128 -23.00 -1.19 14.92
N GLU A 129 -22.53 0.04 14.72
CA GLU A 129 -22.41 0.66 13.40
C GLU A 129 -20.95 0.60 12.93
N PRO A 130 -20.70 0.38 11.63
CA PRO A 130 -19.34 0.40 11.11
C PRO A 130 -18.75 1.80 11.19
N PHE A 131 -17.44 1.87 11.40
CA PHE A 131 -16.65 3.08 11.25
C PHE A 131 -16.83 3.70 9.86
N LEU A 132 -16.81 2.85 8.83
CA LEU A 132 -16.97 3.23 7.44
C LEU A 132 -17.56 2.03 6.66
N ASP A 133 -18.55 2.28 5.81
CA ASP A 133 -19.13 1.28 4.91
C ASP A 133 -18.93 1.71 3.45
N LEU A 134 -18.07 0.97 2.74
CA LEU A 134 -17.77 1.16 1.32
C LEU A 134 -18.37 0.04 0.45
N SER A 135 -19.22 -0.84 1.01
CA SER A 135 -19.72 -2.03 0.30
C SER A 135 -20.38 -1.70 -1.05
N ALA A 136 -20.98 -0.53 -1.19
CA ALA A 136 -21.58 -0.05 -2.46
C ALA A 136 -20.55 0.44 -3.50
N LYS A 137 -19.33 0.78 -3.09
CA LYS A 137 -18.25 1.34 -3.95
C LYS A 137 -17.26 0.28 -4.44
N ILE A 138 -17.30 -0.93 -3.90
CA ILE A 138 -16.27 -1.95 -4.14
C ILE A 138 -16.80 -3.16 -4.91
N THR A 139 -15.87 -3.93 -5.49
CA THR A 139 -16.11 -5.31 -5.90
C THR A 139 -15.34 -6.26 -4.99
N ALA A 140 -15.99 -7.32 -4.52
CA ALA A 140 -15.36 -8.41 -3.77
C ALA A 140 -15.55 -9.77 -4.46
N ARG A 141 -15.85 -9.76 -5.77
CA ARG A 141 -16.09 -10.97 -6.58
C ARG A 141 -14.82 -11.79 -6.79
N GLY A 142 -13.68 -11.11 -6.97
CA GLY A 142 -12.36 -11.73 -6.99
C GLY A 142 -11.94 -12.20 -5.61
N ASN A 143 -11.07 -13.21 -5.54
CA ASN A 143 -10.57 -13.70 -4.27
C ASN A 143 -9.72 -12.66 -3.54
N GLU A 144 -9.00 -11.82 -4.29
CA GLU A 144 -8.11 -10.77 -3.77
C GLU A 144 -8.65 -9.35 -3.98
N GLN A 145 -9.86 -9.23 -4.54
CA GLN A 145 -10.53 -7.93 -4.65
C GLN A 145 -11.36 -7.65 -3.40
N GLY A 146 -11.46 -6.39 -3.01
CA GLY A 146 -12.29 -5.97 -1.88
C GLY A 146 -11.72 -4.72 -1.24
N LEU A 147 -12.08 -4.45 0.01
CA LEU A 147 -11.31 -3.56 0.87
C LEU A 147 -10.14 -4.33 1.47
N LEU A 148 -8.91 -3.89 1.21
CA LEU A 148 -7.69 -4.70 1.42
C LEU A 148 -6.69 -4.10 2.39
N GLY A 149 -6.75 -2.79 2.63
CA GLY A 149 -5.86 -2.13 3.57
C GLY A 149 -6.41 -0.81 4.09
N MET A 150 -5.84 -0.41 5.23
CA MET A 150 -6.18 0.81 5.94
C MET A 150 -4.92 1.33 6.64
N ALA A 151 -4.77 2.65 6.71
CA ALA A 151 -3.78 3.30 7.55
C ALA A 151 -4.35 4.59 8.13
N PHE A 152 -4.08 4.86 9.41
CA PHE A 152 -4.31 6.17 10.00
C PHE A 152 -3.13 7.09 9.70
N ALA A 153 -3.40 8.38 9.45
CA ALA A 153 -2.34 9.36 9.29
C ALA A 153 -1.53 9.48 10.58
N PRO A 154 -0.22 9.77 10.53
CA PRO A 154 0.59 9.97 11.73
C PRO A 154 0.08 11.11 12.63
N ASP A 155 -0.65 12.07 12.05
CA ASP A 155 -1.27 13.19 12.75
C ASP A 155 -2.77 12.99 13.02
N TYR A 156 -3.29 11.76 12.93
CA TYR A 156 -4.73 11.43 13.01
C TYR A 156 -5.45 12.04 14.21
N ALA A 157 -4.80 12.09 15.38
CA ALA A 157 -5.38 12.72 16.58
C ALA A 157 -5.75 14.21 16.38
N THR A 158 -5.14 14.88 15.39
CA THR A 158 -5.39 16.27 15.05
C THR A 158 -6.06 16.46 13.68
N SER A 159 -5.68 15.66 12.69
CA SER A 159 -6.21 15.78 11.32
C SER A 159 -7.49 14.97 11.10
N GLY A 160 -7.67 13.90 11.87
CA GLY A 160 -8.73 12.93 11.68
C GLY A 160 -8.59 12.11 10.40
N HIS A 161 -7.44 12.15 9.72
CA HIS A 161 -7.27 11.53 8.40
C HIS A 161 -6.91 10.05 8.49
N LEU A 162 -7.61 9.26 7.67
CA LEU A 162 -7.32 7.85 7.43
C LEU A 162 -7.33 7.57 5.93
N PHE A 163 -6.71 6.46 5.54
CA PHE A 163 -6.56 6.03 4.17
C PHE A 163 -7.05 4.60 4.04
N VAL A 164 -7.70 4.29 2.92
CA VAL A 164 -8.18 2.95 2.58
C VAL A 164 -7.72 2.57 1.19
N ASN A 165 -7.43 1.29 0.99
CA ASN A 165 -7.09 0.70 -0.31
C ASN A 165 -8.10 -0.40 -0.66
N TYR A 166 -8.77 -0.25 -1.80
CA TYR A 166 -9.78 -1.20 -2.23
C TYR A 166 -9.83 -1.39 -3.76
N SER A 167 -10.46 -2.47 -4.19
CA SER A 167 -10.86 -2.69 -5.58
C SER A 167 -12.23 -2.04 -5.84
N ASP A 168 -12.28 -1.01 -6.67
CA ASP A 168 -13.54 -0.33 -7.00
C ASP A 168 -14.49 -1.22 -7.83
N THR A 169 -15.70 -0.74 -8.12
CA THR A 169 -16.67 -1.52 -8.93
C THR A 169 -16.17 -1.91 -10.34
N ALA A 170 -15.18 -1.21 -10.89
CA ALA A 170 -14.52 -1.57 -12.14
C ALA A 170 -13.32 -2.52 -11.95
N GLY A 171 -12.93 -2.78 -10.71
CA GLY A 171 -11.82 -3.63 -10.32
C GLY A 171 -10.48 -2.90 -10.21
N ALA A 172 -10.44 -1.57 -10.34
CA ALA A 172 -9.21 -0.80 -10.20
C ALA A 172 -8.78 -0.70 -8.73
N THR A 173 -7.47 -0.71 -8.49
CA THR A 173 -6.90 -0.38 -7.17
C THR A 173 -7.11 1.10 -6.91
N THR A 174 -7.86 1.41 -5.85
CA THR A 174 -8.20 2.78 -5.45
C THR A 174 -7.73 3.02 -4.03
N VAL A 175 -6.98 4.11 -3.85
CA VAL A 175 -6.62 4.63 -2.53
C VAL A 175 -7.36 5.94 -2.32
N GLU A 176 -8.14 6.00 -1.25
CA GLU A 176 -8.87 7.20 -0.84
C GLU A 176 -8.49 7.58 0.59
N ARG A 177 -8.42 8.89 0.84
CA ARG A 177 -8.38 9.47 2.17
C ARG A 177 -9.79 9.82 2.63
N TYR A 178 -10.11 9.52 3.88
CA TYR A 178 -11.32 9.94 4.58
C TYR A 178 -10.96 10.72 5.84
N THR A 179 -11.93 11.44 6.40
CA THR A 179 -11.81 12.15 7.67
C THR A 179 -12.81 11.58 8.68
N VAL A 180 -12.40 11.43 9.93
CA VAL A 180 -13.31 11.09 11.04
C VAL A 180 -14.43 12.13 11.15
N ALA A 181 -15.64 11.69 11.49
CA ALA A 181 -16.78 12.57 11.70
C ALA A 181 -16.53 13.49 12.92
N ALA A 182 -16.92 14.75 12.81
CA ALA A 182 -16.65 15.75 13.85
C ALA A 182 -17.44 15.51 15.15
N ASP A 183 -18.58 14.80 15.06
CA ASP A 183 -19.50 14.54 16.14
C ASP A 183 -19.38 13.13 16.74
N ASP A 184 -18.64 12.24 16.09
CA ASP A 184 -18.50 10.85 16.50
C ASP A 184 -17.15 10.27 16.06
N ALA A 185 -16.26 10.05 17.04
CA ALA A 185 -14.95 9.48 16.76
C ALA A 185 -15.05 8.06 16.18
N ASN A 186 -16.14 7.31 16.46
CA ASN A 186 -16.35 5.95 15.99
C ASN A 186 -16.98 5.88 14.60
N ARG A 187 -16.99 7.00 13.87
CA ARG A 187 -17.50 7.09 12.50
C ARG A 187 -16.58 7.94 11.62
N ALA A 188 -16.28 7.49 10.42
CA ALA A 188 -15.71 8.30 9.35
C ALA A 188 -16.82 8.97 8.54
N ASP A 189 -16.58 10.18 8.05
CA ASP A 189 -17.49 10.88 7.15
C ASP A 189 -17.37 10.29 5.73
N PRO A 190 -18.37 9.56 5.21
CA PRO A 190 -18.31 8.97 3.88
C PRO A 190 -18.26 10.02 2.76
N ASP A 191 -18.70 11.25 3.01
CA ASP A 191 -18.70 12.34 2.04
C ASP A 191 -17.35 13.08 1.98
N SER A 192 -16.43 12.76 2.90
CA SER A 192 -15.09 13.38 2.97
C SER A 192 -14.05 12.76 2.03
N ALA A 193 -14.46 11.82 1.18
CA ALA A 193 -13.58 11.04 0.32
C ALA A 193 -12.70 11.94 -0.57
N PHE A 194 -11.40 11.67 -0.56
CA PHE A 194 -10.42 12.27 -1.47
C PHE A 194 -9.59 11.18 -2.15
N VAL A 195 -9.66 11.09 -3.48
CA VAL A 195 -8.92 10.09 -4.25
C VAL A 195 -7.43 10.45 -4.28
N VAL A 196 -6.61 9.58 -3.71
CA VAL A 196 -5.15 9.70 -3.68
C VAL A 196 -4.53 9.00 -4.90
N LEU A 197 -5.03 7.81 -5.22
CA LEU A 197 -4.54 6.97 -6.31
C LEU A 197 -5.69 6.16 -6.91
N ASN A 198 -5.72 6.01 -8.22
CA ASN A 198 -6.60 5.06 -8.92
C ASN A 198 -5.82 4.44 -10.07
N VAL A 199 -5.66 3.12 -10.04
CA VAL A 199 -4.85 2.36 -11.01
C VAL A 199 -5.68 1.19 -11.53
N PRO A 200 -6.00 1.16 -12.84
CA PRO A 200 -6.67 0.02 -13.46
C PRO A 200 -5.89 -1.27 -13.26
N GLN A 201 -6.58 -2.34 -12.88
CA GLN A 201 -6.00 -3.67 -12.73
C GLN A 201 -6.49 -4.60 -13.85
N PRO A 202 -5.60 -5.35 -14.52
CA PRO A 202 -5.97 -6.20 -15.65
C PRO A 202 -6.63 -7.52 -15.24
N ALA A 203 -6.50 -7.95 -13.98
CA ALA A 203 -7.15 -9.14 -13.43
C ALA A 203 -7.59 -8.97 -11.96
N PRO A 204 -8.45 -9.86 -11.45
CA PRO A 204 -9.01 -9.78 -10.10
C PRO A 204 -8.10 -10.42 -9.03
N ASN A 205 -6.81 -10.60 -9.33
CA ASN A 205 -5.81 -11.17 -8.44
C ASN A 205 -4.48 -10.45 -8.61
N HIS A 206 -3.58 -10.67 -7.65
CA HIS A 206 -2.35 -9.92 -7.41
C HIS A 206 -2.62 -8.43 -7.23
N ASN A 207 -3.57 -8.11 -6.34
CA ASN A 207 -3.99 -6.73 -6.10
C ASN A 207 -3.16 -6.00 -5.02
N ALA A 208 -2.32 -6.75 -4.28
CA ALA A 208 -1.68 -6.27 -3.03
C ALA A 208 -2.74 -5.72 -2.06
N GLY A 209 -2.51 -4.57 -1.42
CA GLY A 209 -3.58 -3.91 -0.67
C GLY A 209 -3.16 -3.22 0.63
N MET A 210 -2.04 -3.64 1.24
CA MET A 210 -1.57 -3.04 2.49
C MET A 210 -1.33 -1.53 2.33
N LEU A 211 -1.54 -0.76 3.40
CA LEU A 211 -1.18 0.64 3.51
C LEU A 211 -0.43 0.84 4.81
N ASP A 212 0.64 1.62 4.80
CA ASP A 212 1.32 2.02 6.03
C ASP A 212 2.04 3.36 5.86
N PHE A 213 2.24 4.06 6.97
CA PHE A 213 3.07 5.26 7.01
C PHE A 213 4.47 4.89 7.51
N GLY A 214 5.49 5.24 6.74
CA GLY A 214 6.87 5.08 7.17
C GLY A 214 7.27 6.11 8.23
N PRO A 215 8.41 5.90 8.92
CA PRO A 215 8.95 6.86 9.87
C PRO A 215 9.38 8.18 9.24
N ASP A 216 9.47 8.25 7.91
CA ASP A 216 9.72 9.43 7.11
C ASP A 216 8.44 10.22 6.77
N GLY A 217 7.27 9.73 7.18
CA GLY A 217 5.97 10.39 7.01
C GLY A 217 5.31 10.16 5.65
N TYR A 218 5.86 9.29 4.80
CA TYR A 218 5.24 8.93 3.53
C TYR A 218 4.25 7.77 3.68
N LEU A 219 3.15 7.83 2.93
CA LEU A 219 2.24 6.70 2.75
C LEU A 219 2.82 5.74 1.70
N TYR A 220 3.03 4.49 2.10
CA TYR A 220 3.48 3.42 1.22
C TYR A 220 2.28 2.65 0.67
N VAL A 221 2.19 2.57 -0.66
CA VAL A 221 1.11 1.90 -1.39
C VAL A 221 1.70 0.80 -2.28
N PRO A 222 1.87 -0.43 -1.80
CA PRO A 222 2.22 -1.57 -2.64
C PRO A 222 1.13 -1.84 -3.67
N LEU A 223 1.54 -2.00 -4.93
CA LEU A 223 0.69 -2.50 -6.01
C LEU A 223 1.21 -3.87 -6.45
N GLY A 224 0.30 -4.81 -6.68
CA GLY A 224 0.67 -6.05 -7.35
C GLY A 224 0.71 -5.88 -8.87
N ASP A 225 1.22 -6.92 -9.55
CA ASP A 225 1.43 -6.96 -11.00
C ASP A 225 0.12 -7.09 -11.82
N GLY A 226 -1.02 -7.28 -11.15
CA GLY A 226 -2.32 -7.44 -11.79
C GLY A 226 -2.61 -8.85 -12.33
N GLY A 227 -1.76 -9.83 -12.03
CA GLY A 227 -2.09 -11.26 -12.04
C GLY A 227 -2.42 -11.88 -13.41
N ALA A 228 -3.43 -12.77 -13.38
CA ALA A 228 -3.73 -13.78 -14.40
C ALA A 228 -2.68 -14.89 -14.59
N ALA A 229 -3.13 -16.01 -15.16
CA ALA A 229 -2.27 -17.17 -15.41
C ALA A 229 -1.25 -16.90 -16.52
N ASN A 230 -0.06 -17.50 -16.36
CA ASN A 230 1.03 -17.49 -17.34
C ASN A 230 1.51 -16.08 -17.73
N ASP A 231 1.55 -15.14 -16.78
CA ASP A 231 1.99 -13.75 -17.00
C ASP A 231 1.40 -13.15 -18.28
N ARG A 232 0.07 -13.26 -18.41
CA ARG A 232 -0.65 -12.84 -19.61
C ARG A 232 -0.40 -11.37 -19.97
N PHE A 233 -0.05 -10.55 -18.99
CA PHE A 233 0.10 -9.10 -19.12
C PHE A 233 1.56 -8.63 -19.14
N GLY A 234 2.54 -9.48 -18.81
CA GLY A 234 3.96 -9.13 -18.89
C GLY A 234 4.43 -8.24 -17.74
N ASN A 235 3.85 -8.39 -16.54
CA ASN A 235 4.05 -7.49 -15.40
C ASN A 235 4.81 -8.14 -14.23
N GLY A 236 5.01 -9.46 -14.24
CA GLY A 236 5.58 -10.25 -13.13
C GLY A 236 6.94 -10.87 -13.39
#